data_AF-A0A085FMH8-F1
#
_entry.id   AF-A0A085FMH8-F1
#
_cell.length_a   1.000
_cell.length_b   1.000
_cell.length_c   1.000
_cell.angle_alpha   90.00
_cell.angle_beta   90.00
_cell.angle_gamma   90.00
#
_symmetry.space_group_name_H-M   'P 1'
#
loop_
_entity.id
_entity.type
_entity.pdbx_description
1 polymer ?
#
loop_
_entity_poly.entity_id
_entity_poly.type
_entity_poly.pdbx_seq_one_letter_code
_entity_poly.pdbx_strand_id
1 'polypeptide(L)'
;MDPLQTSPDITVLDNGTVLTADGLALKGTDAVEIINVRLENRVDAAFHSWQVCRLVRRDFNFVATKLFHRERRKGGREQVRSLLHEVQLQAELLELECQSFEAPPEGPGRAVPLRLVSPTAAGLFKAFQKADAAFARLNHAVANRKLAENLVHGYTHPFESAFSDLKLYCSARNQSEKLAREMAEAEGIA
;
A
#
# COMPACT_ATOMS: atom_id res chain seq x y z
N MET A 1 32.17 12.19 22.08
CA MET A 1 31.92 10.80 21.63
C MET A 1 30.42 10.58 21.76
N ASP A 2 29.69 10.72 20.66
CA ASP A 2 28.26 10.43 20.65
C ASP A 2 28.04 8.91 20.62
N PRO A 3 27.04 8.38 21.33
CA PRO A 3 26.81 6.95 21.41
C PRO A 3 26.32 6.41 20.06
N LEU A 4 26.89 5.27 19.68
CA LEU A 4 26.52 4.47 18.53
C LEU A 4 24.99 4.29 18.45
N GLN A 5 24.39 4.74 17.35
CA GLN A 5 23.05 4.35 16.94
C GLN A 5 23.02 2.83 16.78
N THR A 6 22.41 2.14 17.75
CA THR A 6 22.07 0.72 17.63
C THR A 6 20.94 0.58 16.62
N SER A 7 21.22 -0.17 15.55
CA SER A 7 20.25 -0.56 14.53
C SER A 7 18.99 -1.16 15.17
N PRO A 8 17.78 -0.88 14.64
CA PRO A 8 16.56 -1.47 15.17
C PRO A 8 16.57 -2.98 14.88
N ASP A 9 16.17 -3.79 15.87
CA ASP A 9 16.07 -5.25 15.73
C ASP A 9 15.08 -5.61 14.62
N ILE A 10 15.56 -6.39 13.65
CA ILE A 10 14.81 -6.86 12.50
C ILE A 10 14.73 -8.39 12.61
N THR A 11 13.52 -8.94 12.71
CA THR A 11 13.26 -10.37 12.72
C THR A 11 12.81 -10.81 11.33
N VAL A 12 13.58 -11.67 10.67
CA VAL A 12 13.20 -12.25 9.37
C VAL A 12 12.56 -13.62 9.61
N LEU A 13 11.32 -13.80 9.15
CA LEU A 13 10.60 -15.07 9.19
C LEU A 13 10.90 -15.90 7.94
N ASP A 14 10.90 -17.22 8.06
CA ASP A 14 11.22 -18.19 7.00
C ASP A 14 10.37 -18.07 5.72
N ASN A 15 9.23 -17.38 5.81
CA ASN A 15 8.33 -17.11 4.68
C ASN A 15 8.66 -15.80 3.92
N GLY A 16 9.83 -15.20 4.16
CA GLY A 16 10.24 -13.93 3.56
C GLY A 16 9.51 -12.71 4.11
N THR A 17 8.96 -12.81 5.33
CA THR A 17 8.36 -11.68 6.04
C THR A 17 9.36 -11.10 7.03
N VAL A 18 9.62 -9.81 6.95
CA VAL A 18 10.45 -9.08 7.89
C VAL A 18 9.56 -8.35 8.89
N LEU A 19 9.73 -8.65 10.17
CA LEU A 19 9.14 -7.96 11.30
C LEU A 19 10.17 -7.00 11.89
N THR A 20 9.88 -5.71 11.87
CA THR A 20 10.71 -4.72 12.58
C THR A 20 10.26 -4.60 14.05
N ALA A 21 11.13 -4.09 14.92
CA ALA A 21 10.87 -3.93 16.36
C ALA A 21 9.59 -3.13 16.71
N ASP A 22 9.08 -2.32 15.79
CA ASP A 22 7.81 -1.57 15.89
C ASP A 22 6.58 -2.34 15.35
N GLY A 23 6.73 -3.63 15.02
CA GLY A 23 5.62 -4.49 14.59
C GLY A 23 5.24 -4.36 13.12
N LEU A 24 6.06 -3.71 12.29
CA LEU A 24 5.85 -3.62 10.85
C LEU A 24 6.13 -4.99 10.20
N ALA A 25 5.15 -5.56 9.50
CA ALA A 25 5.36 -6.76 8.68
C ALA A 25 5.62 -6.37 7.22
N LEU A 26 6.81 -6.65 6.70
CA LEU A 26 7.21 -6.46 5.31
C LEU A 26 7.31 -7.83 4.63
N LYS A 27 6.36 -8.20 3.77
CA LYS A 27 6.35 -9.51 3.09
C LYS A 27 6.91 -9.40 1.66
N GLY A 28 7.82 -10.31 1.27
CA GLY A 28 8.32 -10.41 -0.11
C GLY A 28 9.50 -9.48 -0.43
N THR A 29 10.34 -9.19 0.57
CA THR A 29 11.54 -8.36 0.37
C THR A 29 12.77 -9.24 0.17
N ASP A 30 13.18 -9.45 -1.09
CA ASP A 30 14.52 -10.02 -1.41
C ASP A 30 15.67 -9.14 -0.88
N ALA A 31 15.38 -7.89 -0.52
CA ALA A 31 16.23 -7.00 0.24
C ALA A 31 15.34 -6.06 1.06
N VAL A 32 15.58 -5.97 2.38
CA VAL A 32 14.99 -4.90 3.19
C VAL A 32 15.66 -3.60 2.77
N GLU A 33 15.08 -2.91 1.78
CA GLU A 33 15.49 -1.56 1.41
C GLU A 33 15.05 -0.62 2.55
N ILE A 34 15.88 -0.49 3.58
CA ILE A 34 15.66 0.48 4.64
C ILE A 34 15.83 1.86 4.03
N ILE A 35 14.71 2.53 3.73
CA ILE A 35 14.73 3.93 3.34
C ILE A 35 14.88 4.77 4.62
N ASN A 36 16.12 5.08 5.00
CA ASN A 36 16.41 6.12 5.97
C ASN A 36 16.45 7.47 5.25
N VAL A 37 15.28 8.06 5.01
CA VAL A 37 15.17 9.44 4.51
C VAL A 37 14.82 10.38 5.65
N ARG A 38 15.44 11.57 5.69
CA ARG A 38 15.10 12.66 6.63
C ARG A 38 13.63 13.09 6.59
N LEU A 39 12.89 12.69 5.54
CA LEU A 39 11.49 13.02 5.30
C LEU A 39 10.52 11.86 5.63
N GLU A 40 11.02 10.77 6.23
CA GLU A 40 10.14 9.70 6.69
C GLU A 40 9.25 10.21 7.82
N ASN A 41 7.94 10.20 7.59
CA ASN A 41 6.95 10.47 8.63
C ASN A 41 6.29 9.16 9.06
N ARG A 42 6.37 8.84 10.35
CA ARG A 42 5.73 7.66 10.95
C ARG A 42 4.40 8.08 11.54
N VAL A 43 3.33 7.43 11.10
CA VAL A 43 1.96 7.81 11.45
C VAL A 43 1.20 6.57 11.90
N ASP A 44 0.54 6.66 13.05
CA ASP A 44 -0.48 5.70 13.46
C ASP A 44 -1.83 6.12 12.86
N ALA A 45 -2.19 5.52 11.73
CA ALA A 45 -3.42 5.83 11.02
C ALA A 45 -4.57 4.94 11.52
N ALA A 46 -5.73 5.53 11.73
CA ALA A 46 -6.94 4.80 12.13
C ALA A 46 -7.82 4.48 10.92
N PHE A 47 -8.23 3.21 10.78
CA PHE A 47 -9.12 2.72 9.72
C PHE A 47 -10.32 1.97 10.31
N HIS A 48 -11.52 2.19 9.79
CA HIS A 48 -12.78 1.68 10.33
C HIS A 48 -13.20 0.37 9.66
N SER A 49 -12.91 0.20 8.38
CA SER A 49 -13.19 -1.01 7.63
C SER A 49 -12.10 -2.06 7.83
N TRP A 50 -12.49 -3.31 8.05
CA TRP A 50 -11.51 -4.39 8.25
C TRP A 50 -10.77 -4.72 6.94
N GLN A 51 -11.43 -4.52 5.79
CA GLN A 51 -10.85 -4.75 4.46
C GLN A 51 -9.68 -3.80 4.21
N VAL A 52 -9.88 -2.50 4.40
CA VAL A 52 -8.79 -1.51 4.20
C VAL A 52 -7.71 -1.69 5.25
N CYS A 53 -8.06 -1.95 6.53
CA CYS A 53 -7.07 -2.31 7.55
C CYS A 53 -6.14 -3.45 7.08
N ARG A 54 -6.73 -4.49 6.50
CA ARG A 54 -6.00 -5.66 6.00
C ARG A 54 -5.11 -5.31 4.81
N LEU A 55 -5.63 -4.58 3.82
CA LEU A 55 -4.87 -4.15 2.65
C LEU A 55 -3.68 -3.28 3.05
N VAL A 56 -3.93 -2.29 3.90
CA VAL A 56 -2.92 -1.34 4.35
C VAL A 56 -1.84 -2.04 5.17
N ARG A 57 -2.21 -2.86 6.16
CA ARG A 57 -1.23 -3.63 6.96
C ARG A 57 -0.35 -4.53 6.11
N ARG A 58 -0.94 -5.17 5.09
CA ARG A 58 -0.24 -6.16 4.25
C ARG A 58 0.70 -5.50 3.25
N ASP A 59 0.25 -4.45 2.57
CA ASP A 59 0.87 -3.99 1.33
C ASP A 59 1.35 -2.54 1.37
N PHE A 60 0.79 -1.67 2.21
CA PHE A 60 1.01 -0.23 2.10
C PHE A 60 2.49 0.15 2.23
N ASN A 61 3.15 -0.29 3.31
CA ASN A 61 4.54 0.08 3.58
C ASN A 61 5.49 -0.46 2.50
N PHE A 62 5.21 -1.65 1.96
CA PHE A 62 5.94 -2.21 0.83
C PHE A 62 5.76 -1.33 -0.43
N VAL A 63 4.51 -1.03 -0.80
CA VAL A 63 4.20 -0.23 -1.98
C VAL A 63 4.77 1.19 -1.85
N ALA A 64 4.60 1.85 -0.70
CA ALA A 64 5.15 3.18 -0.42
C ALA A 64 6.67 3.23 -0.60
N THR A 65 7.38 2.23 -0.08
CA THR A 65 8.83 2.08 -0.23
C THR A 65 9.22 1.89 -1.71
N LYS A 66 8.53 0.99 -2.42
CA LYS A 66 8.84 0.73 -3.83
C LYS A 66 8.50 1.91 -4.74
N LEU A 67 7.43 2.66 -4.45
CA LEU A 67 7.10 3.90 -5.14
C LEU A 67 8.26 4.89 -5.07
N PHE A 68 8.78 5.13 -3.86
CA PHE A 68 9.94 6.02 -3.66
C PHE A 68 11.14 5.65 -4.54
N HIS A 69 11.46 4.35 -4.66
CA HIS A 69 12.55 3.89 -5.52
C HIS A 69 12.22 3.99 -7.02
N ARG A 70 10.98 3.69 -7.41
CA ARG A 70 10.53 3.71 -8.81
C ARG A 70 10.54 5.12 -9.40
N GLU A 71 10.12 6.12 -8.64
CA GLU A 71 10.08 7.51 -9.09
C GLU A 71 11.46 8.10 -9.41
N ARG A 72 12.53 7.52 -8.85
CA ARG A 72 13.92 7.96 -9.07
C ARG A 72 14.54 7.35 -10.32
N ARG A 73 13.85 6.44 -11.00
CA ARG A 73 14.34 5.77 -12.22
C ARG A 73 13.87 6.50 -13.47
N LYS A 74 14.65 6.40 -14.55
CA LYS A 74 14.31 7.00 -15.85
C LYS A 74 12.96 6.46 -16.33
N GLY A 75 12.01 7.36 -16.62
CA GLY A 75 10.64 7.01 -17.04
C GLY A 75 9.72 6.49 -15.93
N GLY A 76 10.24 6.14 -14.75
CA GLY A 76 9.43 5.57 -13.66
C GLY A 76 8.50 6.58 -12.99
N ARG A 77 8.88 7.86 -12.93
CA ARG A 77 8.06 8.91 -12.31
C ARG A 77 6.71 9.06 -12.99
N GLU A 78 6.66 9.10 -14.32
CA GLU A 78 5.41 9.31 -15.05
C GLU A 78 4.47 8.12 -14.89
N GLN A 79 5.01 6.90 -14.95
CA GLN A 79 4.23 5.68 -14.76
C GLN A 79 3.67 5.58 -13.33
N VAL A 80 4.48 5.91 -12.32
CA VAL A 80 4.03 5.98 -10.92
C VAL A 80 2.92 7.02 -10.76
N ARG A 81 3.11 8.20 -11.35
CA ARG A 81 2.12 9.29 -11.29
C ARG A 81 0.79 8.86 -11.91
N SER A 82 0.83 8.24 -13.09
CA SER A 82 -0.35 7.74 -13.79
C SER A 82 -1.08 6.68 -12.97
N LEU A 83 -0.39 5.63 -12.51
CA LEU A 83 -1.01 4.56 -11.72
C LEU A 83 -1.53 5.04 -10.36
N LEU A 84 -0.81 5.93 -9.68
CA LEU A 84 -1.30 6.52 -8.44
C LEU A 84 -2.54 7.39 -8.67
N HIS A 85 -2.56 8.16 -9.75
CA HIS A 85 -3.71 8.98 -10.11
C HIS A 85 -4.95 8.10 -10.34
N GLU A 86 -4.79 6.96 -11.02
CA GLU A 86 -5.88 5.99 -11.18
C GLU A 86 -6.41 5.49 -9.83
N VAL A 87 -5.52 5.09 -8.90
CA VAL A 87 -5.93 4.67 -7.55
C VAL A 87 -6.69 5.78 -6.82
N GLN A 88 -6.25 7.03 -6.94
CA GLN A 88 -6.90 8.18 -6.32
C GLN A 88 -8.28 8.43 -6.92
N LEU A 89 -8.39 8.38 -8.25
CA LEU A 89 -9.65 8.54 -8.97
C LEU A 89 -10.65 7.45 -8.57
N GLN A 90 -10.24 6.18 -8.54
CA GLN A 90 -11.11 5.08 -8.15
C GLN A 90 -11.54 5.18 -6.68
N ALA A 91 -10.68 5.68 -5.79
CA ALA A 91 -11.07 5.95 -4.40
C ALA A 91 -12.11 7.08 -4.29
N GLU A 92 -12.00 8.11 -5.11
CA GLU A 92 -12.97 9.22 -5.19
C GLU A 92 -14.32 8.77 -5.75
N LEU A 93 -14.31 7.98 -6.82
CA LEU A 93 -15.52 7.41 -7.40
C LEU A 93 -16.21 6.47 -6.40
N LEU A 94 -15.45 5.60 -5.74
CA LEU A 94 -15.97 4.73 -4.69
C LEU A 94 -16.61 5.52 -3.54
N GLU A 95 -15.95 6.58 -3.09
CA GLU A 95 -16.51 7.48 -2.06
C GLU A 95 -17.85 8.07 -2.52
N LEU A 96 -17.91 8.62 -3.74
CA LEU A 96 -19.10 9.22 -4.35
C LEU A 96 -20.26 8.21 -4.46
N GLU A 97 -20.00 7.02 -5.01
CA GLU A 97 -21.00 5.96 -5.16
C GLU A 97 -21.59 5.53 -3.81
N CYS A 98 -20.76 5.55 -2.75
CA CYS A 98 -21.18 5.15 -1.42
C CYS A 98 -21.82 6.27 -0.59
N GLN A 99 -21.88 7.52 -1.08
CA GLN A 99 -22.45 8.65 -0.32
C GLN A 99 -23.93 8.46 0.02
N SER A 100 -24.67 7.74 -0.82
CA SER A 100 -26.08 7.43 -0.60
C SER A 100 -26.34 6.51 0.59
N PHE A 101 -25.32 5.75 1.02
CA PHE A 101 -25.39 4.90 2.20
C PHE A 101 -25.09 5.70 3.46
N GLU A 102 -25.80 5.35 4.52
CA GLU A 102 -25.64 5.94 5.85
C GLU A 102 -24.22 5.67 6.38
N ALA A 103 -23.60 6.71 6.95
CA ALA A 103 -22.32 6.56 7.63
C ALA A 103 -22.50 5.70 8.89
N PRO A 104 -21.58 4.78 9.19
CA PRO A 104 -21.61 4.10 10.48
C PRO A 104 -21.46 5.12 11.62
N PRO A 105 -21.99 4.85 12.81
CA PRO A 105 -21.76 5.68 13.98
C PRO A 105 -20.25 5.82 14.24
N GLU A 106 -19.84 7.01 14.67
CA GLU A 106 -18.44 7.29 14.97
C GLU A 106 -17.94 6.32 16.05
N GLY A 107 -16.78 5.74 15.80
CA GLY A 107 -16.14 4.79 16.70
C GLY A 107 -14.64 4.79 16.50
N PRO A 108 -13.86 4.27 17.47
CA PRO A 108 -12.42 4.22 17.33
C PRO A 108 -12.05 3.30 16.16
N GLY A 109 -11.39 3.86 15.15
CA GLY A 109 -10.77 3.08 14.08
C GLY A 109 -9.66 2.18 14.61
N ARG A 110 -9.31 1.15 13.86
CA ARG A 110 -8.17 0.27 14.17
C ARG A 110 -6.88 0.97 13.76
N ALA A 111 -5.97 1.16 14.72
CA ALA A 111 -4.67 1.75 14.45
C ALA A 111 -3.82 0.82 13.57
N VAL A 112 -3.13 1.44 12.60
CA VAL A 112 -2.18 0.80 11.71
C VAL A 112 -0.94 1.70 11.59
N PRO A 113 0.26 1.21 11.96
CA PRO A 113 1.48 1.98 11.81
C PRO A 113 1.91 2.06 10.34
N LEU A 114 2.08 3.27 9.84
CA LEU A 114 2.46 3.56 8.46
C LEU A 114 3.74 4.39 8.38
N ARG A 115 4.49 4.15 7.30
CA ARG A 115 5.68 4.92 6.94
C ARG A 115 5.41 5.70 5.66
N LEU A 116 5.30 7.03 5.78
CA LEU A 116 5.16 7.93 4.65
C LEU A 116 6.56 8.43 4.25
N VAL A 117 7.13 7.82 3.22
CA VAL A 117 8.50 8.07 2.76
C VAL A 117 8.60 9.06 1.59
N SER A 118 7.46 9.47 1.03
CA SER A 118 7.39 10.43 -0.08
C SER A 118 6.01 11.13 -0.17
N PRO A 119 5.89 12.26 -0.90
CA PRO A 119 4.58 12.86 -1.22
C PRO A 119 3.64 11.89 -1.94
N THR A 120 4.19 10.99 -2.76
CA THR A 120 3.46 9.95 -3.49
C THR A 120 2.87 8.91 -2.55
N ALA A 121 3.63 8.50 -1.52
CA ALA A 121 3.11 7.66 -0.44
C ALA A 121 1.98 8.36 0.35
N ALA A 122 2.10 9.67 0.59
CA ALA A 122 1.03 10.45 1.21
C ALA A 122 -0.22 10.52 0.30
N GLY A 123 -0.04 10.62 -1.02
CA GLY A 123 -1.12 10.55 -2.00
C GLY A 123 -1.85 9.21 -1.97
N LEU A 124 -1.11 8.10 -1.86
CA LEU A 124 -1.67 6.77 -1.71
C LEU A 124 -2.42 6.62 -0.38
N PHE A 125 -1.86 7.16 0.70
CA PHE A 125 -2.50 7.14 2.02
C PHE A 125 -3.87 7.83 2.00
N LYS A 126 -3.96 9.02 1.37
CA LYS A 126 -5.24 9.74 1.21
C LYS A 126 -6.27 8.92 0.43
N ALA A 127 -5.85 8.20 -0.62
CA ALA A 127 -6.74 7.31 -1.37
C ALA A 127 -7.31 6.21 -0.47
N PHE A 128 -6.48 5.60 0.39
CA PHE A 128 -6.93 4.61 1.36
C PHE A 128 -7.87 5.18 2.43
N GLN A 129 -7.72 6.44 2.84
CA GLN A 129 -8.66 7.07 3.78
C GLN A 129 -10.05 7.23 3.14
N LYS A 130 -10.13 7.67 1.88
CA LYS A 130 -11.39 7.77 1.13
C LYS A 130 -12.03 6.38 0.95
N ALA A 131 -11.23 5.41 0.52
CA ALA A 131 -11.70 4.03 0.39
C ALA A 131 -12.21 3.49 1.74
N ASP A 132 -11.51 3.70 2.85
CA ASP A 132 -11.94 3.23 4.17
C ASP A 132 -13.31 3.75 4.58
N ALA A 133 -13.56 5.04 4.37
CA ALA A 133 -14.86 5.64 4.65
C ALA A 133 -15.98 4.99 3.81
N ALA A 134 -15.72 4.74 2.53
CA ALA A 134 -16.67 4.09 1.63
C ALA A 134 -16.92 2.61 2.02
N PHE A 135 -15.86 1.84 2.28
CA PHE A 135 -15.98 0.46 2.75
C PHE A 135 -16.74 0.39 4.08
N ALA A 136 -16.52 1.34 4.99
CA ALA A 136 -17.24 1.40 6.26
C ALA A 136 -18.74 1.65 6.05
N ARG A 137 -19.12 2.52 5.11
CA ARG A 137 -20.52 2.73 4.69
C ARG A 137 -21.14 1.47 4.08
N LEU A 138 -20.43 0.79 3.17
CA LEU A 138 -20.90 -0.46 2.56
C LEU A 138 -21.14 -1.54 3.62
N ASN A 139 -20.18 -1.74 4.53
CA ASN A 139 -20.31 -2.69 5.64
C ASN A 139 -21.53 -2.35 6.53
N HIS A 140 -21.76 -1.06 6.80
CA HIS A 140 -22.92 -0.61 7.58
C HIS A 140 -24.24 -0.83 6.84
N ALA A 141 -24.28 -0.57 5.52
CA ALA A 141 -25.44 -0.83 4.69
C ALA A 141 -25.80 -2.33 4.65
N VAL A 142 -24.81 -3.21 4.58
CA VAL A 142 -25.01 -4.66 4.69
C VAL A 142 -25.56 -5.05 6.05
N ALA A 143 -24.97 -4.55 7.14
CA ALA A 143 -25.43 -4.83 8.50
C ALA A 143 -26.90 -4.42 8.73
N ASN A 144 -27.32 -3.31 8.12
CA ASN A 144 -28.70 -2.81 8.17
C ASN A 144 -29.61 -3.39 7.07
N ARG A 145 -29.15 -4.39 6.31
CA ARG A 145 -29.90 -5.03 5.21
C ARG A 145 -30.35 -4.07 4.10
N LYS A 146 -29.68 -2.92 3.96
CA LYS A 146 -29.90 -1.94 2.88
C LYS A 146 -29.11 -2.29 1.61
N LEU A 147 -28.11 -3.18 1.73
CA LEU A 147 -27.30 -3.68 0.63
C LEU A 147 -27.10 -5.20 0.80
N ALA A 148 -27.19 -5.95 -0.30
CA ALA A 148 -26.86 -7.37 -0.29
C ALA A 148 -25.34 -7.56 -0.33
N GLU A 149 -24.81 -8.47 0.49
CA GLU A 149 -23.36 -8.68 0.65
C GLU A 149 -22.64 -9.01 -0.67
N ASN A 150 -23.29 -9.76 -1.56
CA ASN A 150 -22.75 -10.12 -2.87
C ASN A 150 -22.58 -8.92 -3.83
N LEU A 151 -23.22 -7.78 -3.57
CA LEU A 151 -23.10 -6.57 -4.37
C LEU A 151 -21.92 -5.69 -3.94
N VAL A 152 -21.41 -5.86 -2.72
CA VAL A 152 -20.30 -5.05 -2.16
C VAL A 152 -19.08 -5.10 -3.08
N HIS A 153 -18.76 -6.27 -3.61
CA HIS A 153 -17.61 -6.46 -4.49
C HIS A 153 -17.69 -5.61 -5.77
N GLY A 154 -18.90 -5.38 -6.29
CA GLY A 154 -19.09 -4.55 -7.48
C GLY A 154 -18.64 -3.10 -7.28
N TYR A 155 -18.83 -2.57 -6.07
CA TYR A 155 -18.36 -1.23 -5.70
C TYR A 155 -16.85 -1.20 -5.45
N THR A 156 -16.32 -2.20 -4.75
CA THR A 156 -14.93 -2.15 -4.26
C THR A 156 -13.90 -2.60 -5.29
N HIS A 157 -14.29 -3.46 -6.24
CA HIS A 157 -13.39 -4.06 -7.22
C HIS A 157 -12.57 -3.05 -8.03
N PRO A 158 -13.12 -1.94 -8.57
CA PRO A 158 -12.34 -0.96 -9.33
C PRO A 158 -11.15 -0.39 -8.56
N PHE A 159 -11.36 0.00 -7.29
CA PHE A 159 -10.31 0.48 -6.41
C PHE A 159 -9.27 -0.60 -6.09
N GLU A 160 -9.74 -1.82 -5.75
CA GLU A 160 -8.86 -2.95 -5.45
C GLU A 160 -7.99 -3.34 -6.65
N SER A 161 -8.56 -3.32 -7.86
CA SER A 161 -7.86 -3.57 -9.12
C SER A 161 -6.79 -2.51 -9.40
N ALA A 162 -7.15 -1.23 -9.32
CA ALA A 162 -6.19 -0.13 -9.52
C ALA A 162 -5.03 -0.20 -8.53
N PHE A 163 -5.30 -0.52 -7.25
CA PHE A 163 -4.26 -0.71 -6.25
C PHE A 163 -3.40 -1.96 -6.55
N SER A 164 -4.02 -3.05 -7.02
CA SER A 164 -3.32 -4.26 -7.44
C SER A 164 -2.36 -3.99 -8.60
N ASP A 165 -2.77 -3.21 -9.60
CA ASP A 165 -1.93 -2.85 -10.75
C ASP A 165 -0.73 -1.99 -10.32
N LEU A 166 -0.96 -1.00 -9.46
CA LEU A 166 0.11 -0.20 -8.86
C LEU A 166 1.10 -1.08 -8.07
N LYS A 167 0.59 -2.02 -7.28
CA LYS A 167 1.40 -2.98 -6.52
C LYS A 167 2.20 -3.88 -7.45
N LEU A 168 1.59 -4.40 -8.51
CA LEU A 168 2.24 -5.25 -9.50
C LEU A 168 3.40 -4.49 -10.16
N TYR A 169 3.16 -3.28 -10.63
CA TYR A 169 4.21 -2.42 -11.18
C TYR A 169 5.36 -2.19 -10.18
N CYS A 170 5.03 -1.94 -8.91
CA CYS A 170 6.01 -1.78 -7.85
C CYS A 170 6.87 -3.05 -7.65
N SER A 171 6.23 -4.23 -7.69
CA SER A 171 6.89 -5.53 -7.50
C SER A 171 7.68 -6.04 -8.70
N ALA A 172 7.35 -5.61 -9.93
CA ALA A 172 7.87 -6.19 -11.18
C ALA A 172 9.37 -5.94 -11.46
N ARG A 173 10.19 -5.58 -10.47
CA ARG A 173 11.58 -5.17 -10.70
C ARG A 173 12.61 -6.28 -10.66
N ASN A 174 12.26 -7.49 -10.23
CA ASN A 174 13.24 -8.56 -10.09
C ASN A 174 13.10 -9.65 -11.15
N GLN A 175 12.09 -9.63 -12.02
CA GLN A 175 11.95 -10.66 -13.05
C GLN A 175 12.53 -10.24 -14.39
N SER A 176 12.24 -9.04 -14.89
CA SER A 176 12.74 -8.60 -16.20
C SER A 176 14.21 -8.21 -16.20
N GLU A 177 14.74 -7.57 -15.13
CA GLU A 177 16.19 -7.32 -14.98
C GLU A 177 16.97 -8.62 -14.71
N LYS A 178 16.38 -9.58 -14.00
CA LYS A 178 16.97 -10.91 -13.78
C LYS A 178 16.95 -11.75 -15.05
N LEU A 179 15.83 -11.83 -15.76
CA LEU A 179 15.72 -12.49 -17.07
C LEU A 179 16.66 -11.87 -18.09
N ALA A 180 16.77 -10.53 -18.13
CA ALA A 180 17.71 -9.87 -19.04
C ALA A 180 19.18 -10.16 -18.67
N ARG A 181 19.51 -10.26 -17.37
CA ARG A 181 20.84 -10.68 -16.91
C ARG A 181 21.11 -12.15 -17.20
N GLU A 182 20.17 -13.04 -16.90
CA GLU A 182 20.27 -14.47 -17.17
C GLU A 182 20.40 -14.73 -18.68
N MET A 183 19.70 -13.98 -19.51
CA MET A 183 19.86 -14.02 -20.97
C MET A 183 21.22 -13.47 -21.41
N ALA A 184 21.68 -12.34 -20.86
CA ALA A 184 22.99 -11.77 -21.21
C ALA A 184 24.17 -12.68 -20.77
N GLU A 185 24.04 -13.35 -19.62
CA GLU A 185 24.99 -14.36 -19.15
C GLU A 185 24.93 -15.63 -20.02
N ALA A 186 23.73 -16.09 -20.40
CA ALA A 186 23.56 -17.23 -21.29
C ALA A 186 24.12 -17.01 -22.71
N GLU A 187 24.10 -15.77 -23.20
CA GLU A 187 24.66 -15.38 -24.49
C GLU A 187 26.12 -14.91 -24.42
N GLY A 188 26.74 -14.89 -23.23
CA GLY A 188 28.16 -14.53 -23.05
C GLY A 188 28.48 -13.05 -23.33
N ILE A 189 27.49 -12.16 -23.16
CA ILE A 189 27.59 -10.73 -23.45
C ILE A 189 28.08 -9.94 -22.22
N ALA A 190 28.09 -10.56 -21.04
CA ALA A 190 28.44 -9.96 -19.74
C ALA A 190 29.82 -10.37 -19.23
#